data_AF-B0WV74-F1
#
_entry.id   AF-B0WV74-F1
#
_cell.length_a   1.000
_cell.length_b   1.000
_cell.length_c   1.000
_cell.angle_alpha   90.00
_cell.angle_beta   90.00
_cell.angle_gamma   90.00
#
_symmetry.space_group_name_H-M   'P 1'
#
loop_
_entity.id
_entity.type
_entity.pdbx_description
1 polymer ?
#
loop_
_entity_poly.entity_id
_entity_poly.type
_entity_poly.pdbx_seq_one_letter_code
_entity_poly.pdbx_strand_id
1 'polypeptide(L)'
;MLRNNLRDEFRRGEAGTAVYEGSSVIPMRENLSFVKETFDPNVPFGVTIEDRFANGKVPLNDSLTLNLDQGHTLSCRYLINPSTSSKFMYKVQRQRNVWWMRYACVPGRFFISDPRQDADTRVQSVAIKSRLGGEELTLEQLELFPADAAALEEELGDFRIKVGRTSSKRIRPSMLRLRQCVEVVTLQIVLDAFESGGDASVRIHRKLAPFSVASCVFPTTRLMPELRDLAKHLCNVLRKANLTVLDCSERNGGRSLANQLHHLDSIAVPYCCCCASSVSRISDLPEYLLKIVTS
;
A
#
# COMPACT_ATOMS: atom_id res chain seq x y z
N MET A 1 2.95 11.27 1.45
CA MET A 1 1.83 10.70 2.21
C MET A 1 1.27 9.45 1.53
N LEU A 2 0.84 9.50 0.26
CA LEU A 2 0.40 8.31 -0.51
C LEU A 2 1.37 7.11 -0.38
N ARG A 3 2.66 7.38 -0.59
CA ARG A 3 3.75 6.40 -0.43
C ARG A 3 3.75 5.70 0.94
N ASN A 4 3.45 6.43 2.02
CA ASN A 4 3.47 5.89 3.37
C ASN A 4 2.23 5.03 3.63
N ASN A 5 1.05 5.50 3.19
CA ASN A 5 -0.18 4.72 3.28
C ASN A 5 -0.07 3.37 2.55
N LEU A 6 0.64 3.35 1.41
CA LEU A 6 0.94 2.12 0.67
C LEU A 6 1.85 1.18 1.45
N ARG A 7 2.88 1.71 2.12
CA ARG A 7 3.75 0.92 2.99
C ARG A 7 2.95 0.29 4.12
N ASP A 8 2.08 1.07 4.77
CA ASP A 8 1.26 0.60 5.88
C ASP A 8 0.28 -0.49 5.45
N GLU A 9 -0.39 -0.32 4.30
CA GLU A 9 -1.31 -1.34 3.77
C GLU A 9 -0.58 -2.59 3.26
N PHE A 10 0.68 -2.49 2.82
CA PHE A 10 1.50 -3.66 2.52
C PHE A 10 1.91 -4.43 3.78
N ARG A 11 2.32 -3.71 4.84
CA ARG A 11 2.80 -4.30 6.11
C ARG A 11 1.73 -5.04 6.88
N ARG A 12 0.45 -4.71 6.68
CA ARG A 12 -0.70 -5.42 7.32
C ARG A 12 -0.76 -6.91 6.97
N GLY A 13 0.01 -7.35 5.98
CA GLY A 13 0.13 -8.76 5.64
C GLY A 13 -1.16 -9.36 5.10
N GLU A 14 -1.13 -10.67 4.88
CA GLU A 14 -2.31 -11.41 4.42
C GLU A 14 -3.14 -11.92 5.60
N ALA A 15 -4.46 -11.71 5.52
CA ALA A 15 -5.40 -12.06 6.58
C ALA A 15 -5.26 -13.54 6.97
N GLY A 16 -4.65 -13.76 8.14
CA GLY A 16 -4.44 -15.07 8.75
C GLY A 16 -2.99 -15.55 8.86
N THR A 17 -2.00 -14.80 8.34
CA THR A 17 -0.57 -15.11 8.52
C THR A 17 0.09 -14.04 9.38
N ALA A 18 0.77 -14.44 10.45
CA ALA A 18 1.53 -13.49 11.27
C ALA A 18 2.70 -12.91 10.46
N VAL A 19 2.85 -11.59 10.46
CA VAL A 19 3.93 -10.90 9.77
C VAL A 19 4.66 -10.02 10.77
N TYR A 20 5.98 -10.16 10.84
CA TYR A 20 6.85 -9.41 11.74
C TYR A 20 7.67 -8.40 10.94
N GLU A 21 8.00 -7.28 11.57
CA GLU A 21 8.87 -6.28 10.95
C GLU A 21 10.34 -6.69 11.13
N GLY A 22 11.07 -6.69 10.02
CA GLY A 22 12.51 -6.93 9.96
C GLY A 22 13.29 -5.67 9.58
N SER A 23 14.61 -5.75 9.72
CA SER A 23 15.55 -4.71 9.35
C SER A 23 16.36 -5.11 8.12
N SER A 24 16.51 -4.18 7.19
CA SER A 24 17.38 -4.30 6.01
C SER A 24 18.87 -4.19 6.33
N VAL A 25 19.22 -3.71 7.52
CA VAL A 25 20.61 -3.51 7.96
C VAL A 25 21.27 -4.82 8.37
N ILE A 26 20.47 -5.83 8.74
CA ILE A 26 20.96 -7.13 9.18
C ILE A 26 20.55 -8.24 8.19
N PRO A 27 21.35 -9.29 8.05
CA PRO A 27 21.00 -10.45 7.24
C PRO A 27 19.65 -11.08 7.62
N MET A 28 18.99 -11.73 6.65
CA MET A 28 17.69 -12.38 6.86
C MET A 28 17.73 -13.43 7.97
N ARG A 29 18.81 -14.21 8.08
CA ARG A 29 19.01 -15.18 9.17
C ARG A 29 18.94 -14.54 10.57
N GLU A 30 19.44 -13.32 10.73
CA GLU A 30 19.45 -12.62 12.03
C GLU A 30 18.08 -12.06 12.37
N ASN A 31 17.37 -11.51 11.36
CA ASN A 31 15.95 -11.18 11.48
C ASN A 31 15.13 -12.39 11.94
N LEU A 32 15.38 -13.57 11.35
CA LEU A 32 14.66 -14.79 11.69
C LEU A 32 14.98 -15.34 13.08
N SER A 33 16.25 -15.27 13.49
CA SER A 33 16.64 -15.65 14.86
C SER A 33 15.94 -14.76 15.89
N PHE A 34 15.94 -13.44 15.68
CA PHE A 34 15.23 -12.50 16.55
C PHE A 34 13.74 -12.81 16.64
N VAL A 35 13.08 -13.01 15.50
CA VAL A 35 11.64 -13.34 15.46
C VAL A 35 11.36 -14.67 16.17
N LYS A 36 12.23 -15.67 15.97
CA LYS A 36 12.11 -16.99 16.60
C LYS A 36 12.29 -16.93 18.12
N GLU A 37 13.28 -16.19 18.60
CA GLU A 37 13.56 -16.05 20.03
C GLU A 37 12.50 -15.22 20.75
N THR A 38 11.98 -14.19 20.10
CA THR A 38 11.01 -13.26 20.70
C THR A 38 9.59 -13.80 20.68
N PHE A 39 9.18 -14.46 19.59
CA PHE A 39 7.77 -14.81 19.35
C PHE A 39 7.51 -16.33 19.21
N ASP A 40 8.55 -17.16 19.06
CA ASP A 40 8.48 -18.62 18.77
C ASP A 40 7.34 -18.98 17.77
N PRO A 41 7.30 -18.37 16.57
CA PRO A 41 6.20 -18.58 15.65
C PRO A 41 6.24 -19.99 15.03
N ASN A 42 5.07 -20.43 14.58
CA ASN A 42 4.94 -21.62 13.74
C ASN A 42 4.77 -21.20 12.28
N VAL A 43 5.24 -22.03 11.35
CA VAL A 43 4.95 -21.79 9.92
C VAL A 43 3.45 -22.00 9.62
N PRO A 44 2.83 -21.17 8.76
CA PRO A 44 3.44 -20.05 8.03
C PRO A 44 3.52 -18.76 8.85
N PHE A 45 4.59 -18.00 8.67
CA PHE A 45 4.72 -16.61 9.13
C PHE A 45 5.59 -15.82 8.15
N GLY A 46 5.49 -14.50 8.16
CA GLY A 46 6.23 -13.60 7.28
C GLY A 46 7.15 -12.64 8.03
N VAL A 47 8.16 -12.15 7.33
CA VAL A 47 8.97 -11.00 7.75
C VAL A 47 8.96 -9.95 6.64
N THR A 48 8.58 -8.72 6.97
CA THR A 48 8.61 -7.59 6.04
C THR A 48 9.91 -6.82 6.19
N ILE A 49 10.54 -6.48 5.08
CA ILE A 49 11.79 -5.72 5.03
C ILE A 49 11.64 -4.60 4.01
N GLU A 50 12.05 -3.40 4.40
CA GLU A 50 12.14 -2.24 3.53
C GLU A 50 13.61 -1.91 3.25
N ASP A 51 14.00 -2.07 1.99
CA ASP A 51 15.34 -1.79 1.51
C ASP A 51 15.36 -0.46 0.75
N ARG A 52 16.38 0.36 1.01
CA ARG A 52 16.67 1.56 0.23
C ARG A 52 17.73 1.25 -0.81
N PHE A 53 17.57 1.78 -2.01
CA PHE A 53 18.59 1.69 -3.05
C PHE A 53 18.83 3.06 -3.69
N ALA A 54 20.02 3.22 -4.26
CA ALA A 54 20.41 4.39 -5.02
C ALA A 54 20.85 3.98 -6.43
N ASN A 55 20.58 4.84 -7.42
CA ASN A 55 20.88 4.65 -8.84
C ASN A 55 20.42 3.28 -9.37
N GLY A 56 19.21 2.88 -8.98
CA GLY A 56 18.66 1.57 -9.28
C GLY A 56 17.93 1.54 -10.62
N LYS A 57 18.08 0.41 -11.32
CA LYS A 57 17.29 0.07 -12.51
C LYS A 57 16.16 -0.87 -12.12
N VAL A 58 14.93 -0.42 -12.28
CA VAL A 58 13.73 -1.21 -11.95
C VAL A 58 13.09 -1.69 -13.25
N PRO A 59 13.14 -2.99 -13.56
CA PRO A 59 12.49 -3.52 -14.75
C PRO A 59 10.97 -3.40 -14.60
N LEU A 60 10.32 -2.71 -15.53
CA LEU A 60 8.87 -2.64 -15.60
C LEU A 60 8.33 -3.78 -16.46
N ASN A 61 9.02 -4.12 -17.53
CA ASN A 61 8.77 -5.32 -18.33
C ASN A 61 10.05 -5.72 -19.08
N ASP A 62 9.92 -6.60 -20.08
CA ASP A 62 11.08 -7.14 -20.82
C ASP A 62 11.79 -6.07 -21.68
N SER A 63 11.14 -4.94 -22.00
CA SER A 63 11.68 -3.85 -22.84
C SER A 63 11.91 -2.54 -22.09
N LEU A 64 11.16 -2.29 -21.01
CA LEU A 64 11.12 -1.01 -20.31
C LEU A 64 11.74 -1.14 -18.91
N THR A 65 12.68 -0.24 -18.64
CA THR A 65 13.35 -0.12 -17.34
C THR A 65 13.23 1.31 -16.84
N LEU A 66 12.83 1.48 -15.58
CA LEU A 66 12.79 2.77 -14.91
C LEU A 66 14.11 2.98 -14.15
N ASN A 67 14.80 4.08 -14.46
CA ASN A 67 15.98 4.49 -13.71
C ASN A 67 15.55 5.40 -12.57
N LEU A 68 15.97 5.08 -11.34
CA LEU A 68 15.66 5.86 -10.15
C LEU A 68 16.95 6.19 -9.40
N ASP A 69 17.19 7.48 -9.18
CA ASP A 69 18.32 7.95 -8.37
C ASP A 69 18.23 7.42 -6.94
N GLN A 70 17.01 7.34 -6.40
CA GLN A 70 16.71 6.73 -5.12
C GLN A 70 15.36 6.03 -5.17
N GLY A 71 15.25 4.90 -4.48
CA GLY A 71 13.99 4.19 -4.35
C GLY A 71 13.94 3.23 -3.18
N HIS A 72 12.77 2.65 -2.98
CA HIS A 72 12.51 1.70 -1.91
C HIS A 72 11.93 0.42 -2.47
N THR A 73 12.52 -0.69 -2.06
CA THR A 73 11.93 -2.02 -2.27
C THR A 73 11.24 -2.43 -0.97
N LEU A 74 9.95 -2.75 -1.06
CA LEU A 74 9.26 -3.48 -0.01
C LEU A 74 9.29 -4.95 -0.35
N SER A 75 9.71 -5.75 0.62
CA SER A 75 9.72 -7.20 0.51
C SER A 75 8.98 -7.83 1.68
N CYS A 76 8.30 -8.94 1.42
CA CYS A 76 7.73 -9.81 2.45
C CYS A 76 8.19 -11.23 2.17
N ARG A 77 8.83 -11.86 3.15
CA ARG A 77 9.36 -13.22 3.05
C ARG A 77 8.57 -14.12 3.97
N TYR A 78 7.73 -14.99 3.40
CA TYR A 78 6.97 -15.98 4.14
C TYR A 78 7.76 -17.28 4.25
N LEU A 79 7.99 -17.76 5.47
CA LEU A 79 8.48 -19.11 5.70
C LEU A 79 7.31 -20.07 5.81
N ILE A 80 7.34 -21.11 4.98
CA ILE A 80 6.19 -22.00 4.77
C ILE A 80 6.61 -23.46 4.77
N ASN A 81 5.67 -24.34 5.09
CA ASN A 81 5.91 -25.78 5.00
C ASN A 81 6.10 -26.19 3.52
N PRO A 82 7.19 -26.88 3.16
CA PRO A 82 7.47 -27.31 1.79
C PRO A 82 6.34 -28.12 1.15
N SER A 83 5.61 -28.93 1.92
CA SER A 83 4.51 -29.75 1.39
C SER A 83 3.28 -28.94 0.99
N THR A 84 3.15 -27.71 1.48
CA THR A 84 2.02 -26.81 1.20
C THR A 84 2.44 -25.57 0.42
N SER A 85 3.71 -25.49 0.01
CA SER A 85 4.33 -24.26 -0.49
C SER A 85 3.66 -23.71 -1.75
N SER A 86 3.43 -24.57 -2.76
CA SER A 86 2.73 -24.18 -3.99
C SER A 86 1.30 -23.73 -3.72
N LYS A 87 0.55 -24.46 -2.88
CA LYS A 87 -0.83 -24.09 -2.49
C LYS A 87 -0.86 -22.72 -1.79
N PHE A 88 0.14 -22.44 -0.96
CA PHE A 88 0.30 -21.16 -0.30
C PHE A 88 0.62 -20.04 -1.30
N MET A 89 1.53 -20.25 -2.26
CA MET A 89 1.81 -19.31 -3.34
C MET A 89 0.55 -18.98 -4.15
N TYR A 90 -0.25 -19.98 -4.54
CA TYR A 90 -1.54 -19.78 -5.23
C TYR A 90 -2.55 -18.98 -4.41
N LYS A 91 -2.55 -19.13 -3.09
CA LYS A 91 -3.39 -18.33 -2.19
C LYS A 91 -2.91 -16.87 -2.18
N VAL A 92 -1.62 -16.65 -1.97
CA VAL A 92 -1.02 -15.32 -1.87
C VAL A 92 -1.15 -14.55 -3.17
N GLN A 93 -0.83 -15.15 -4.33
CA GLN A 93 -0.99 -14.46 -5.62
C GLN A 93 -2.42 -13.94 -5.83
N ARG A 94 -3.44 -14.72 -5.42
CA ARG A 94 -4.85 -14.34 -5.58
C ARG A 94 -5.20 -13.20 -4.62
N GLN A 95 -4.75 -13.29 -3.38
CA GLN A 95 -4.99 -12.26 -2.37
C GLN A 95 -4.31 -10.94 -2.72
N ARG A 96 -3.05 -10.97 -3.17
CA ARG A 96 -2.34 -9.81 -3.68
C ARG A 96 -2.99 -9.23 -4.93
N ASN A 97 -3.46 -10.04 -5.88
CA ASN A 97 -4.21 -9.52 -7.03
C ASN A 97 -5.53 -8.84 -6.61
N VAL A 98 -6.25 -9.42 -5.65
CA VAL A 98 -7.45 -8.80 -5.06
C VAL A 98 -7.13 -7.50 -4.32
N TRP A 99 -5.98 -7.44 -3.63
CA TRP A 99 -5.51 -6.22 -2.98
C TRP A 99 -5.30 -5.10 -4.00
N TRP A 100 -4.64 -5.39 -5.12
CA TRP A 100 -4.46 -4.44 -6.22
C TRP A 100 -5.79 -3.96 -6.80
N MET A 101 -6.67 -4.89 -7.15
CA MET A 101 -8.00 -4.59 -7.66
C MET A 101 -8.85 -3.76 -6.69
N ARG A 102 -8.73 -3.97 -5.37
CA ARG A 102 -9.49 -3.23 -4.36
C ARG A 102 -9.14 -1.74 -4.31
N TYR A 103 -7.87 -1.41 -4.57
CA TYR A 103 -7.35 -0.06 -4.44
C TYR A 103 -7.30 0.71 -5.76
N ALA A 104 -7.61 0.02 -6.87
CA ALA A 104 -7.66 0.59 -8.19
C ALA A 104 -9.02 1.22 -8.51
N CYS A 105 -9.00 2.20 -9.41
CA CYS A 105 -10.19 2.76 -10.04
C CYS A 105 -10.73 1.86 -11.15
N VAL A 106 -9.84 1.20 -11.90
CA VAL A 106 -10.21 0.22 -12.93
C VAL A 106 -9.62 -1.14 -12.57
N PRO A 107 -10.32 -1.99 -11.80
CA PRO A 107 -9.80 -3.27 -11.33
C PRO A 107 -9.41 -4.24 -12.46
N GLY A 108 -10.12 -4.20 -13.59
CA GLY A 108 -9.93 -5.13 -14.71
C GLY A 108 -8.58 -5.03 -15.43
N ARG A 109 -7.74 -4.03 -15.11
CA ARG A 109 -6.40 -3.90 -15.70
C ARG A 109 -5.34 -4.78 -15.05
N PHE A 110 -5.60 -5.28 -13.84
CA PHE A 110 -4.64 -6.06 -13.06
C PHE A 110 -4.82 -7.54 -13.34
N PHE A 111 -3.71 -8.24 -13.56
CA PHE A 111 -3.71 -9.67 -13.83
C PHE A 111 -2.43 -10.33 -13.31
N ILE A 112 -2.51 -11.65 -13.16
CA ILE A 112 -1.39 -12.49 -12.74
C ILE A 112 -0.75 -13.03 -14.01
N SER A 113 0.58 -12.93 -14.13
CA SER A 113 1.31 -13.51 -15.26
C SER A 113 1.28 -15.03 -15.23
N ASP A 114 1.66 -15.67 -16.33
CA ASP A 114 1.92 -17.10 -16.31
C ASP A 114 3.08 -17.43 -15.35
N PRO A 115 2.98 -18.55 -14.61
CA PRO A 115 4.06 -19.00 -13.74
C PRO A 115 5.27 -19.43 -14.58
N ARG A 116 6.44 -18.91 -14.23
CA ARG A 116 7.73 -19.31 -14.80
C ARG A 116 8.47 -20.16 -13.78
N GLN A 117 9.18 -21.18 -14.24
CA GLN A 117 10.07 -21.95 -13.38
C GLN A 117 11.47 -21.91 -13.97
N ASP A 118 12.42 -21.49 -13.16
CA ASP A 118 13.83 -21.52 -13.53
C ASP A 118 14.33 -22.97 -13.52
N ALA A 119 14.96 -23.41 -14.62
CA ALA A 119 15.35 -24.80 -14.82
C ALA A 119 16.45 -25.27 -13.84
N ASP A 120 17.36 -24.36 -13.49
CA ASP A 120 18.54 -24.67 -12.69
C ASP A 120 18.23 -24.59 -11.19
N THR A 121 17.53 -23.55 -10.78
CA THR A 121 17.24 -23.26 -9.37
C THR A 121 15.90 -23.84 -8.89
N ARG A 122 15.04 -24.28 -9.82
CA ARG A 122 13.65 -24.72 -9.60
C ARG A 122 12.76 -23.65 -8.94
N VAL A 123 13.23 -22.40 -8.86
CA VAL A 123 12.47 -21.29 -8.30
C VAL A 123 11.29 -21.01 -9.21
N GLN A 124 10.09 -21.03 -8.61
CA GLN A 124 8.87 -20.69 -9.31
C GLN A 124 8.61 -19.19 -9.12
N SER A 125 8.42 -18.45 -10.21
CA SER A 125 8.13 -17.02 -10.18
C SER A 125 6.80 -16.71 -10.86
N VAL A 126 6.08 -15.74 -10.31
CA VAL A 126 4.89 -15.17 -10.91
C VAL A 126 4.86 -13.67 -10.61
N ALA A 127 4.28 -12.87 -11.51
CA ALA A 127 4.19 -11.43 -11.34
C ALA A 127 2.73 -10.98 -11.33
N ILE A 128 2.44 -9.93 -10.56
CA ILE A 128 1.23 -9.15 -10.72
C ILE A 128 1.56 -7.99 -11.63
N LYS A 129 0.80 -7.90 -12.73
CA LYS A 129 0.97 -6.91 -13.77
C LYS A 129 -0.26 -6.03 -13.89
N SER A 130 -0.08 -4.85 -14.47
CA SER A 130 -1.15 -3.94 -14.87
C SER A 130 -0.98 -3.57 -16.34
N ARG A 131 -2.10 -3.42 -17.05
CA ARG A 131 -2.12 -2.84 -18.39
C ARG A 131 -2.39 -1.34 -18.31
N LEU A 132 -1.46 -0.53 -18.83
CA LEU A 132 -1.54 0.93 -18.83
C LEU A 132 -1.12 1.46 -20.20
N GLY A 133 -1.96 2.27 -20.86
CA GLY A 133 -1.63 2.81 -22.19
C GLY A 133 -1.30 1.76 -23.27
N GLY A 134 -1.79 0.53 -23.12
CA GLY A 134 -1.47 -0.60 -24.01
C GLY A 134 -0.24 -1.43 -23.61
N GLU A 135 0.57 -0.93 -22.67
CA GLU A 135 1.76 -1.61 -22.15
C GLU A 135 1.45 -2.45 -20.91
N GLU A 136 2.17 -3.55 -20.73
CA GLU A 136 2.09 -4.37 -19.52
C GLU A 136 3.23 -4.03 -18.57
N LEU A 137 2.90 -3.61 -17.36
CA LEU A 137 3.87 -3.19 -16.33
C LEU A 137 3.84 -4.17 -15.15
N THR A 138 5.01 -4.61 -14.72
CA THR A 138 5.23 -5.48 -13.57
C THR A 138 5.25 -4.63 -12.31
N LEU A 139 4.32 -4.89 -11.39
CA LEU A 139 4.16 -4.11 -10.17
C LEU A 139 4.72 -4.85 -8.95
N GLU A 140 4.52 -6.16 -8.92
CA GLU A 140 4.90 -7.01 -7.80
C GLU A 140 5.35 -8.38 -8.32
N GLN A 141 6.45 -8.88 -7.76
CA GLN A 141 7.00 -10.19 -8.08
C GLN A 141 6.86 -11.12 -6.87
N LEU A 142 6.47 -12.36 -7.14
CA LEU A 142 6.34 -13.43 -6.18
C LEU A 142 7.26 -14.57 -6.60
N GLU A 143 8.18 -14.97 -5.74
CA GLU A 143 9.18 -15.99 -6.00
C GLU A 143 9.12 -17.04 -4.89
N LEU A 144 8.86 -18.29 -5.26
CA LEU A 144 8.86 -19.43 -4.36
C LEU A 144 10.18 -20.19 -4.47
N PHE A 145 10.93 -20.17 -3.38
CA PHE A 145 12.17 -20.89 -3.18
C PHE A 145 11.88 -22.25 -2.51
N PRO A 146 12.14 -23.37 -3.20
CA PRO A 146 12.14 -24.70 -2.60
C PRO A 146 13.08 -24.78 -1.39
N ALA A 147 12.78 -25.68 -0.44
CA ALA A 147 13.58 -25.80 0.78
C ALA A 147 15.03 -26.24 0.52
N ASP A 148 15.27 -26.93 -0.59
CA ASP A 148 16.56 -27.44 -1.07
C ASP A 148 17.25 -26.51 -2.08
N ALA A 149 16.69 -25.33 -2.37
CA ALA A 149 17.29 -24.40 -3.31
C ALA A 149 18.60 -23.80 -2.76
N ALA A 150 19.66 -23.80 -3.56
CA ALA A 150 20.98 -23.26 -3.18
C ALA A 150 20.90 -21.77 -2.79
N ALA A 151 20.13 -20.97 -3.52
CA ALA A 151 19.89 -19.56 -3.19
C ALA A 151 19.24 -19.37 -1.80
N LEU A 152 18.44 -20.34 -1.35
CA LEU A 152 17.83 -20.31 -0.03
C LEU A 152 18.83 -20.70 1.06
N GLU A 153 19.83 -21.53 0.75
CA GLU A 153 20.90 -21.88 1.69
C GLU A 153 21.75 -20.67 2.07
N GLU A 154 22.06 -19.83 1.09
CA GLU A 154 22.80 -18.59 1.32
C GLU A 154 22.03 -17.64 2.24
N GLU A 155 20.70 -17.55 2.06
CA GLU A 155 19.85 -16.61 2.79
C GLU A 155 19.44 -17.11 4.20
N LEU A 156 19.17 -18.41 4.34
CA LEU A 156 18.68 -19.02 5.60
C LEU A 156 19.73 -19.82 6.36
N GLY A 157 20.77 -20.32 5.71
CA GLY A 157 21.69 -21.31 6.29
C GLY A 157 20.95 -22.54 6.85
N ASP A 158 21.37 -22.97 8.05
CA ASP A 158 20.76 -24.10 8.77
C ASP A 158 19.48 -23.75 9.56
N PHE A 159 18.82 -22.64 9.23
CA PHE A 159 17.62 -22.22 9.96
C PHE A 159 16.51 -23.29 9.89
N ARG A 160 16.05 -23.71 11.08
CA ARG A 160 14.94 -24.65 11.22
C ARG A 160 13.86 -24.13 12.17
N ILE A 161 12.61 -24.45 11.84
CA ILE A 161 11.43 -23.98 12.56
C ILE A 161 10.38 -25.09 12.74
N LYS A 162 9.56 -24.97 13.80
CA LYS A 162 8.50 -25.92 14.14
C LYS A 162 7.35 -25.84 13.14
N VAL A 163 6.72 -26.99 12.91
CA VAL A 163 5.49 -27.10 12.12
C VAL A 163 4.30 -27.28 13.07
N GLY A 164 3.61 -26.19 13.37
CA GLY A 164 2.44 -26.21 14.26
C GLY A 164 2.79 -26.33 15.74
N ARG A 165 1.80 -26.07 16.60
CA ARG A 165 2.00 -25.86 18.05
C ARG A 165 2.45 -27.11 18.82
N THR A 166 2.07 -28.30 18.37
CA THR A 166 2.27 -29.57 19.09
C THR A 166 3.44 -30.41 18.56
N SER A 167 4.04 -30.02 17.44
CA SER A 167 5.12 -30.78 16.82
C SER A 167 6.48 -30.33 17.35
N SER A 168 7.26 -31.28 17.88
CA SER A 168 8.69 -31.06 18.18
C SER A 168 9.56 -31.10 16.91
N LYS A 169 9.01 -31.54 15.77
CA LYS A 169 9.74 -31.69 14.52
C LYS A 169 10.05 -30.30 13.94
N ARG A 170 11.34 -30.00 13.85
CA ARG A 170 11.85 -28.81 13.16
C ARG A 170 12.18 -29.15 11.71
N ILE A 171 11.68 -28.34 10.78
CA ILE A 171 11.92 -28.51 9.34
C ILE A 171 12.74 -27.34 8.80
N ARG A 172 13.40 -27.55 7.65
CA ARG A 172 13.86 -26.46 6.79
C ARG A 172 12.64 -25.96 5.98
N PRO A 173 12.23 -24.70 6.15
CA PRO A 173 11.06 -24.18 5.46
C PRO A 173 11.38 -23.87 3.99
N SER A 174 10.35 -23.86 3.15
CA SER A 174 10.42 -23.15 1.87
C SER A 174 10.17 -21.66 2.11
N MET A 175 10.57 -20.80 1.18
CA MET A 175 10.36 -19.36 1.31
C MET A 175 9.59 -18.81 0.11
N LEU A 176 8.52 -18.07 0.37
CA LEU A 176 7.84 -17.26 -0.64
C LEU A 176 8.22 -15.79 -0.43
N ARG A 177 8.91 -15.21 -1.40
CA ARG A 177 9.34 -13.81 -1.39
C ARG A 177 8.42 -12.98 -2.28
N LEU A 178 7.82 -11.95 -1.70
CA LEU A 178 7.08 -10.91 -2.40
C LEU A 178 7.98 -9.69 -2.49
N ARG A 179 8.03 -9.05 -3.65
CA ARG A 179 8.84 -7.85 -3.86
C ARG A 179 8.08 -6.83 -4.69
N GLN A 180 8.07 -5.59 -4.25
CA GLN A 180 7.53 -4.46 -5.01
C GLN A 180 8.41 -3.22 -4.86
N CYS A 181 8.51 -2.43 -5.93
CA CYS A 181 9.16 -1.11 -5.89
C CYS A 181 8.11 -0.06 -5.52
N VAL A 182 8.32 0.62 -4.41
CA VAL A 182 7.36 1.58 -3.86
C VAL A 182 7.05 2.71 -4.84
N GLU A 183 8.07 3.21 -5.53
CA GLU A 183 7.96 4.30 -6.49
C GLU A 183 7.12 3.88 -7.70
N VAL A 184 7.33 2.67 -8.23
CA VAL A 184 6.53 2.12 -9.35
C VAL A 184 5.08 1.93 -8.94
N VAL A 185 4.85 1.35 -7.76
CA VAL A 185 3.50 1.13 -7.21
C VAL A 185 2.76 2.47 -6.99
N THR A 186 3.47 3.46 -6.45
CA THR A 186 2.92 4.80 -6.24
C THR A 186 2.55 5.46 -7.57
N LEU A 187 3.45 5.38 -8.56
CA LEU A 187 3.22 5.91 -9.90
C LEU A 187 2.02 5.23 -10.57
N GLN A 188 1.91 3.91 -10.48
CA GLN A 188 0.78 3.16 -11.03
C GLN A 188 -0.56 3.63 -10.46
N ILE A 189 -0.66 3.87 -9.16
CA ILE A 189 -1.90 4.36 -8.53
C ILE A 189 -2.24 5.76 -9.00
N VAL A 190 -1.24 6.63 -9.12
CA VAL A 190 -1.43 7.98 -9.65
C VAL A 190 -1.91 7.94 -11.09
N LEU A 191 -1.30 7.11 -11.94
CA LEU A 191 -1.68 6.98 -13.35
C LEU A 191 -3.08 6.36 -13.51
N ASP A 192 -3.43 5.34 -12.73
CA ASP A 192 -4.80 4.79 -12.69
C ASP A 192 -5.83 5.82 -12.23
N ALA A 193 -5.47 6.68 -11.26
CA ALA A 193 -6.32 7.77 -10.81
C ALA A 193 -6.55 8.85 -11.87
N PHE A 194 -5.52 9.17 -12.68
CA PHE A 194 -5.62 10.13 -13.78
C PHE A 194 -6.39 9.57 -14.99
N GLU A 195 -6.10 8.35 -15.44
CA GLU A 195 -6.81 7.75 -16.57
C GLU A 195 -8.29 7.50 -16.29
N SER A 196 -8.62 7.22 -15.03
CA SER A 196 -10.01 7.02 -14.62
C SER A 196 -10.72 8.31 -14.23
N GLY A 197 -9.98 9.38 -13.93
CA GLY A 197 -10.53 10.70 -13.66
C GLY A 197 -11.14 11.30 -14.92
N GLY A 198 -12.27 11.99 -14.78
CA GLY A 198 -12.69 12.94 -15.82
C GLY A 198 -11.77 14.16 -15.86
N ASP A 199 -12.08 15.16 -16.68
CA ASP A 199 -11.24 16.34 -16.97
C ASP A 199 -10.73 17.15 -15.76
N ALA A 200 -11.22 16.91 -14.54
CA ALA A 200 -10.94 17.75 -13.37
C ALA A 200 -10.72 17.04 -12.03
N SER A 201 -10.93 15.72 -11.90
CA SER A 201 -10.89 15.03 -10.60
C SER A 201 -9.98 13.81 -10.59
N VAL A 202 -9.16 13.71 -9.54
CA VAL A 202 -8.26 12.57 -9.32
C VAL A 202 -8.92 11.65 -8.31
N ARG A 203 -9.13 10.39 -8.69
CA ARG A 203 -9.81 9.41 -7.83
C ARG A 203 -8.78 8.46 -7.22
N ILE A 204 -8.59 8.52 -5.91
CA ILE A 204 -7.74 7.59 -5.16
C ILE A 204 -8.58 6.97 -4.05
N HIS A 205 -8.43 5.66 -3.84
CA HIS A 205 -9.13 4.99 -2.75
C HIS A 205 -8.79 5.66 -1.40
N ARG A 206 -9.81 5.94 -0.58
CA ARG A 206 -9.70 6.74 0.67
C ARG A 206 -8.60 6.31 1.66
N LYS A 207 -8.26 5.02 1.70
CA LYS A 207 -7.17 4.49 2.55
C LYS A 207 -5.77 4.87 2.06
N LEU A 208 -5.63 5.14 0.77
CA LEU A 208 -4.37 5.51 0.13
C LEU A 208 -4.26 7.02 -0.05
N ALA A 209 -5.38 7.73 -0.09
CA ALA A 209 -5.44 9.18 -0.27
C ALA A 209 -4.45 9.93 0.64
N PRO A 210 -3.70 10.93 0.12
CA PRO A 210 -2.72 11.68 0.90
C PRO A 210 -3.33 12.33 2.16
N PHE A 211 -4.53 12.86 2.02
CA PHE A 211 -5.31 13.46 3.08
C PHE A 211 -6.63 12.71 3.24
N SER A 212 -7.02 12.46 4.47
CA SER A 212 -8.30 11.82 4.79
C SER A 212 -9.44 12.83 4.73
N VAL A 213 -9.19 14.05 5.22
CA VAL A 213 -10.19 15.12 5.35
C VAL A 213 -9.54 16.47 5.05
N ALA A 214 -10.29 17.39 4.43
CA ALA A 214 -9.94 18.80 4.36
C ALA A 214 -10.91 19.64 5.19
N SER A 215 -10.45 20.78 5.70
CA SER A 215 -11.30 21.78 6.35
C SER A 215 -11.34 23.07 5.53
N CYS A 216 -12.55 23.52 5.18
CA CYS A 216 -12.82 24.74 4.43
C CYS A 216 -13.76 25.66 5.21
N VAL A 217 -13.65 26.97 4.97
CA VAL A 217 -14.51 27.98 5.61
C VAL A 217 -15.29 28.70 4.52
N PHE A 218 -16.62 28.77 4.69
CA PHE A 218 -17.45 29.58 3.82
C PHE A 218 -17.19 31.07 4.09
N PRO A 219 -16.97 31.89 3.06
CA PRO A 219 -16.76 33.31 3.24
C PRO A 219 -18.05 33.97 3.73
N THR A 220 -18.12 34.31 5.02
CA THR A 220 -19.20 35.12 5.59
C THR A 220 -18.61 36.26 6.39
N THR A 221 -18.88 37.50 5.98
CA THR A 221 -18.14 38.71 6.40
C THR A 221 -18.10 38.99 7.90
N ARG A 222 -19.07 38.50 8.69
CA ARG A 222 -19.19 38.87 10.12
C ARG A 222 -18.56 37.88 11.11
N LEU A 223 -18.40 36.61 10.75
CA LEU A 223 -17.97 35.53 11.66
C LEU A 223 -16.72 34.78 11.16
N MET A 224 -15.98 35.39 10.22
CA MET A 224 -14.77 34.77 9.67
C MET A 224 -13.72 34.36 10.71
N PRO A 225 -13.38 35.18 11.72
CA PRO A 225 -12.35 34.79 12.68
C PRO A 225 -12.80 33.60 13.54
N GLU A 226 -14.05 33.61 14.03
CA GLU A 226 -14.60 32.53 14.85
C GLU A 226 -14.73 31.22 14.04
N LEU A 227 -15.16 31.29 12.77
CA LEU A 227 -15.25 30.12 11.91
C LEU A 227 -13.88 29.54 11.55
N ARG A 228 -12.84 30.39 11.41
CA ARG A 228 -11.47 29.92 11.24
C ARG A 228 -10.93 29.25 12.49
N ASP A 229 -11.22 29.81 13.66
CA ASP A 229 -10.80 29.20 14.93
C ASP A 229 -11.51 27.86 15.16
N LEU A 230 -12.80 27.75 14.80
CA LEU A 230 -13.53 26.48 14.81
C LEU A 230 -12.92 25.46 13.83
N ALA A 231 -12.61 25.86 12.60
CA ALA A 231 -11.97 25.00 11.60
C ALA A 231 -10.62 24.49 12.09
N LYS A 232 -9.79 25.36 12.68
CA LYS A 232 -8.51 24.99 13.29
C LYS A 232 -8.69 24.02 14.47
N HIS A 233 -9.68 24.28 15.32
CA HIS A 233 -10.01 23.39 16.42
C HIS A 233 -10.41 21.99 15.93
N LEU A 234 -11.28 21.91 14.92
CA LEU A 234 -11.68 20.64 14.29
C LEU A 234 -10.48 19.92 13.67
N CYS A 235 -9.62 20.63 12.94
CA CYS A 235 -8.37 20.07 12.42
C CYS A 235 -7.52 19.44 13.53
N ASN A 236 -7.41 20.11 14.69
CA ASN A 236 -6.64 19.59 15.82
C ASN A 236 -7.29 18.35 16.45
N VAL A 237 -8.62 18.33 16.59
CA VAL A 237 -9.36 17.15 17.09
C VAL A 237 -9.19 15.96 16.14
N LEU A 238 -9.33 16.17 14.83
CA LEU A 238 -9.17 15.12 13.83
C LEU A 238 -7.73 14.59 13.76
N ARG A 239 -6.72 15.48 13.87
CA ARG A 239 -5.31 15.07 13.97
C ARG A 239 -5.03 14.27 15.24
N LYS A 240 -5.64 14.62 16.38
CA LYS A 240 -5.57 13.82 17.62
C LYS A 240 -6.17 12.42 17.45
N ALA A 241 -7.12 12.25 16.53
CA ALA A 241 -7.66 10.95 16.14
C ALA A 241 -6.81 10.21 15.09
N ASN A 242 -5.58 10.67 14.82
CA ASN A 242 -4.65 10.14 13.81
C ASN A 242 -5.16 10.24 12.36
N LEU A 243 -6.00 11.22 12.05
CA LEU A 243 -6.41 11.50 10.67
C LEU A 243 -5.47 12.52 10.01
N THR A 244 -5.16 12.30 8.73
CA THR A 244 -4.43 13.26 7.92
C THR A 244 -5.37 14.37 7.45
N VAL A 245 -5.17 15.58 7.97
CA VAL A 245 -6.08 16.72 7.71
C VAL A 245 -5.37 17.83 6.95
N LEU A 246 -5.96 18.25 5.84
CA LEU A 246 -5.57 19.43 5.08
C LEU A 246 -6.33 20.66 5.59
N ASP A 247 -5.60 21.65 6.08
CA ASP A 247 -6.19 22.91 6.54
C ASP A 247 -6.21 23.93 5.38
N CYS A 248 -7.40 24.25 4.89
CA CYS A 248 -7.61 25.28 3.86
C CYS A 248 -8.18 26.59 4.45
N SER A 249 -8.37 26.69 5.77
CA SER A 249 -9.05 27.81 6.43
C SER A 249 -8.33 29.16 6.25
N GLU A 250 -7.00 29.14 6.08
CA GLU A 250 -6.18 30.34 5.89
C GLU A 250 -6.02 30.74 4.42
N ARG A 251 -6.29 29.82 3.47
CA ARG A 251 -6.13 30.04 2.01
C ARG A 251 -7.32 30.81 1.41
N ASN A 252 -7.66 31.95 2.02
CA ASN A 252 -8.61 32.91 1.45
C ASN A 252 -7.90 33.90 0.53
N GLY A 253 -7.27 33.40 -0.53
CA GLY A 253 -6.73 34.23 -1.62
C GLY A 253 -7.82 34.68 -2.60
N GLY A 254 -9.02 35.04 -2.13
CA GLY A 254 -10.16 35.41 -2.98
C GLY A 254 -10.73 34.28 -3.85
N ARG A 255 -10.33 33.02 -3.63
CA ARG A 255 -10.88 31.88 -4.37
C ARG A 255 -12.31 31.59 -3.90
N SER A 256 -13.23 31.45 -4.85
CA SER A 256 -14.58 30.94 -4.58
C SER A 256 -14.49 29.55 -3.92
N LEU A 257 -15.50 29.19 -3.13
CA LEU A 257 -15.58 27.85 -2.55
C LEU A 257 -15.52 26.76 -3.63
N ALA A 258 -16.19 26.98 -4.76
CA ALA A 258 -16.14 26.06 -5.90
C ALA A 258 -14.69 25.80 -6.36
N ASN A 259 -13.85 26.82 -6.41
CA ASN A 259 -12.43 26.67 -6.75
C ASN A 259 -11.64 25.95 -5.67
N GLN A 260 -12.03 26.07 -4.39
CA GLN A 260 -11.42 25.32 -3.31
C GLN A 260 -11.81 23.83 -3.38
N LEU A 261 -13.09 23.52 -3.60
CA LEU A 261 -13.57 22.15 -3.75
C LEU A 261 -12.94 21.47 -4.98
N HIS A 262 -12.90 22.18 -6.12
CA HIS A 262 -12.21 21.69 -7.31
C HIS A 262 -10.71 21.44 -7.05
N HIS A 263 -10.06 22.28 -6.24
CA HIS A 263 -8.69 22.01 -5.84
C HIS A 263 -8.58 20.74 -4.99
N LEU A 264 -9.51 20.50 -4.06
CA LEU A 264 -9.55 19.27 -3.26
C LEU A 264 -9.76 18.02 -4.12
N ASP A 265 -10.62 18.10 -5.12
CA ASP A 265 -10.85 17.03 -6.09
C ASP A 265 -9.59 16.74 -6.93
N SER A 266 -8.83 17.78 -7.29
CA SER A 266 -7.57 17.63 -8.04
C SER A 266 -6.45 16.95 -7.23
N ILE A 267 -6.55 16.93 -5.89
CA ILE A 267 -5.58 16.28 -5.00
C ILE A 267 -6.14 15.03 -4.31
N ALA A 268 -7.29 14.54 -4.78
CA ALA A 268 -7.95 13.33 -4.30
C ALA A 268 -8.27 13.32 -2.80
N VAL A 269 -8.72 14.44 -2.23
CA VAL A 269 -9.20 14.45 -0.83
C VAL A 269 -10.60 13.84 -0.77
N PRO A 270 -10.83 12.76 -0.01
CA PRO A 270 -12.12 12.06 -0.03
C PRO A 270 -13.26 12.81 0.66
N TYR A 271 -12.95 13.61 1.69
CA TYR A 271 -13.95 14.28 2.52
C TYR A 271 -13.56 15.73 2.80
N CYS A 272 -14.54 16.63 2.82
CA CYS A 272 -14.36 18.03 3.16
C CYS A 272 -15.35 18.45 4.26
N CYS A 273 -14.83 19.01 5.35
CA CYS A 273 -15.62 19.63 6.40
C CYS A 273 -15.68 21.14 6.13
N CYS A 274 -16.88 21.65 5.83
CA CYS A 274 -17.07 23.07 5.58
C CYS A 274 -17.74 23.76 6.77
N CYS A 275 -17.11 24.82 7.29
CA CYS A 275 -17.66 25.64 8.37
C CYS A 275 -18.40 26.86 7.81
N ALA A 276 -19.68 27.02 8.13
CA ALA A 276 -20.54 28.13 7.69
C ALA A 276 -21.24 28.81 8.88
N SER A 277 -21.58 30.09 8.73
CA SER A 277 -22.24 30.91 9.76
C SER A 277 -23.70 30.55 10.02
N SER A 278 -24.35 29.89 9.07
CA SER A 278 -25.65 29.27 9.24
C SER A 278 -25.51 27.81 8.85
N VAL A 279 -26.21 26.91 9.53
CA VAL A 279 -26.51 25.58 9.01
C VAL A 279 -27.50 25.76 7.86
N SER A 280 -27.10 26.49 6.81
CA SER A 280 -27.92 26.80 5.66
C SER A 280 -27.92 25.56 4.78
N ARG A 281 -29.07 24.88 4.83
CA ARG A 281 -29.54 23.83 3.94
C ARG A 281 -28.45 23.08 3.17
N ILE A 282 -28.12 21.94 3.75
CA ILE A 282 -27.56 20.74 3.13
C ILE A 282 -28.11 20.43 1.72
N SER A 283 -29.22 21.02 1.26
CA SER A 283 -29.83 20.78 -0.06
C SER A 283 -29.07 21.31 -1.28
N ASP A 284 -28.11 22.23 -1.10
CA ASP A 284 -27.42 22.87 -2.24
C ASP A 284 -26.03 22.27 -2.52
N LEU A 285 -25.63 21.26 -1.75
CA LEU A 285 -24.47 20.43 -2.03
C LEU A 285 -24.87 19.32 -3.02
N PRO A 286 -24.05 19.04 -4.04
CA PRO A 286 -24.25 17.85 -4.88
C PRO A 286 -24.42 16.61 -3.99
N GLU A 287 -25.45 15.80 -4.24
CA GLU A 287 -25.85 14.65 -3.39
C GLU A 287 -24.70 13.67 -3.05
N TYR A 288 -23.60 13.68 -3.80
CA TYR A 288 -22.44 12.82 -3.56
C TYR A 288 -21.51 13.29 -2.42
N LEU A 289 -21.65 14.50 -1.89
CA LEU A 289 -20.83 15.02 -0.78
C LEU A 289 -21.47 14.84 0.60
N LEU A 290 -22.70 14.32 0.67
CA LEU A 290 -23.46 14.17 1.92
C LEU A 290 -23.41 12.75 2.47
N LYS A 291 -22.25 12.36 2.98
CA LYS A 291 -22.17 11.35 4.04
C LYS A 291 -21.09 11.78 5.01
N ILE A 292 -21.53 12.37 6.12
CA ILE A 292 -21.06 12.19 7.51
C ILE A 292 -21.84 13.23 8.33
N VAL A 293 -22.95 12.82 8.95
CA VAL A 293 -23.32 13.00 10.37
C VAL A 293 -24.66 12.28 10.52
N THR A 294 -24.63 10.99 10.77
CA THR A 294 -25.56 10.27 11.66
C THR A 294 -24.99 8.85 11.81
N SER A 295 -24.85 8.44 13.06
CA SER A 295 -24.74 7.06 13.52
C SER A 295 -25.58 6.07 12.72
#